data_AF-A0A7C5VYS2-F1
#
_entry.id   AF-A0A7C5VYS2-F1
#
_cell.length_a   1.000
_cell.length_b   1.000
_cell.length_c   1.000
_cell.angle_alpha   90.00
_cell.angle_beta   90.00
_cell.angle_gamma   90.00
#
_symmetry.space_group_name_H-M   'P 1'
#
loop_
_entity.id
_entity.type
_entity.pdbx_description
1 polymer ?
#
loop_
_entity_poly.entity_id
_entity_poly.type
_entity_poly.pdbx_seq_one_letter_code
_entity_poly.pdbx_strand_id
1 'polypeptide(L)' 'MKKYVCTACGYIYDPAVGDPDSGIAPGTPFENLP' A
#
# COMPACT_ATOMS: atom_id res chain seq x y z
N MET A 1 -3.61 -6.51 8.54
CA MET A 1 -4.01 -6.08 7.18
C MET A 1 -3.30 -6.98 6.16
N LYS A 2 -3.93 -7.25 5.02
CA LYS A 2 -3.28 -8.00 3.94
C LYS A 2 -2.26 -7.10 3.24
N LYS A 3 -1.06 -7.61 2.95
CA LYS A 3 -0.10 -6.92 2.07
C LYS A 3 -0.47 -7.22 0.61
N TYR A 4 -0.22 -6.29 -0.28
CA TYR A 4 -0.55 -6.41 -1.70
C TYR A 4 0.73 -6.37 -2.51
N VAL A 5 0.89 -7.32 -3.43
CA VAL A 5 2.05 -7.34 -4.34
C VAL A 5 1.60 -6.92 -5.74
N CYS A 6 2.30 -5.96 -6.31
CA CYS A 6 2.14 -5.60 -7.71
C CYS A 6 2.69 -6.74 -8.56
N THR A 7 1.84 -7.38 -9.37
CA THR A 7 2.25 -8.49 -10.23
C THR A 7 3.10 -8.04 -11.42
N ALA A 8 3.08 -6.75 -11.77
CA ALA A 8 3.85 -6.20 -12.87
C ALA A 8 5.31 -5.88 -12.48
N CYS A 9 5.56 -5.38 -11.27
CA CYS A 9 6.89 -4.93 -10.84
C CYS A 9 7.40 -5.55 -9.53
N GLY A 10 6.56 -6.28 -8.80
CA GLY A 10 6.92 -6.91 -7.53
C GLY A 10 6.88 -5.98 -6.30
N TYR A 11 6.47 -4.71 -6.46
CA TYR A 11 6.29 -3.79 -5.34
C TYR A 11 5.30 -4.35 -4.30
N ILE A 12 5.61 -4.21 -3.00
CA ILE A 12 4.76 -4.68 -1.91
C ILE A 12 4.19 -3.48 -1.18
N TYR A 13 2.89 -3.26 -1.30
CA TYR A 13 2.16 -2.33 -0.46
C TYR A 13 1.86 -2.97 0.89
N ASP A 14 2.38 -2.38 1.96
CA ASP A 14 2.05 -2.74 3.34
C ASP A 14 1.13 -1.67 3.94
N PRO A 15 -0.17 -1.96 4.10
CA PRO A 15 -1.11 -1.00 4.68
C PRO A 15 -0.73 -0.55 6.10
N ALA A 16 0.07 -1.32 6.85
CA ALA A 16 0.53 -0.90 8.18
C ALA A 16 1.55 0.25 8.11
N VAL A 17 2.28 0.36 6.99
CA VAL A 17 3.28 1.42 6.74
C VAL A 17 2.69 2.53 5.87
N GLY A 18 1.73 2.21 5.00
CA GLY A 18 1.23 3.14 3.98
C GLY A 18 2.27 3.36 2.88
N ASP A 19 2.20 4.52 2.24
CA ASP A 19 3.19 4.99 1.27
C ASP A 19 3.30 6.53 1.40
N PRO A 20 4.07 7.04 2.39
CA PRO A 20 4.16 8.47 2.68
C PRO A 20 4.72 9.30 1.52
N ASP A 21 5.61 8.71 0.72
CA ASP A 21 6.19 9.36 -0.47
C ASP A 21 5.12 9.63 -1.53
N SER A 22 4.11 8.75 -1.61
CA SER A 22 2.93 8.89 -2.46
C SER A 22 1.74 9.57 -1.76
N GLY A 23 1.93 10.06 -0.53
CA GLY A 23 0.88 10.75 0.26
C GLY A 23 -0.14 9.82 0.93
N ILE A 24 0.15 8.52 1.03
CA ILE A 24 -0.73 7.52 1.64
C ILE A 24 -0.30 7.29 3.10
N ALA A 25 -1.19 7.62 4.04
CA ALA A 25 -0.91 7.45 5.46
C ALA A 25 -0.84 5.97 5.89
N PRO A 26 -0.05 5.64 6.93
CA PRO A 26 -0.11 4.33 7.58
C PRO A 26 -1.53 3.99 8.03
N GLY A 27 -1.93 2.74 7.88
CA GLY A 27 -3.28 2.26 8.18
C GLY A 27 -4.27 2.39 7.02
N THR A 28 -3.88 2.93 5.86
CA THR A 28 -4.75 3.01 4.69
C THR A 28 -4.89 1.61 4.04
N PRO A 29 -6.08 0.98 4.02
CA PRO A 29 -6.26 -0.28 3.33
C PRO A 29 -6.10 -0.09 1.83
N PHE A 30 -5.60 -1.12 1.13
CA PHE A 30 -5.38 -1.05 -0.32
C PHE A 30 -6.66 -0.71 -1.11
N GLU A 31 -7.82 -1.16 -0.60
CA GLU A 31 -9.15 -0.87 -1.16
C GLU A 31 -9.53 0.61 -1.12
N ASN A 32 -8.85 1.42 -0.30
CA ASN A 32 -9.05 2.87 -0.19
C ASN A 32 -7.95 3.68 -0.90
N LEU A 33 -7.04 3.03 -1.62
CA LEU A 33 -6.09 3.76 -2.47
C LEU A 33 -6.81 4.40 -3.66
N PRO A 34 -6.41 5.62 -4.08
CA PRO A 34 -7.03 6.33 -5.19
C PRO A 34 -6.76 5.70 -6.56
#